data_AF-A0A5C6FTU0-F1
#
_entry.id   AF-A0A5C6FTU0-F1
#
_cell.length_a   1.000
_cell.length_b   1.000
_cell.length_c   1.000
_cell.angle_alpha   90.00
_cell.angle_beta   90.00
_cell.angle_gamma   90.00
#
_symmetry.space_group_name_H-M   'P 1'
#
loop_
_entity.id
_entity.type
_entity.pdbx_description
1 polymer ?
#
loop_
_entity_poly.entity_id
_entity_poly.type
_entity_poly.pdbx_seq_one_letter_code
_entity_poly.pdbx_strand_id
1 'polypeptide(L)' 'MLGPAPSCLLPLVEEYAALVSDSRDPNWELIEAKLIDHHEWTPDAAHSLVKMAKQYGWFFLRNAAALAIACDHEDADLGI' A
#
# COMPACT_ATOMS: atom_id res chain seq x y z
N MET A 1 -6.23 16.27 -15.39
CA MET A 1 -7.16 15.14 -15.61
C MET A 1 -6.34 13.98 -16.10
N LEU A 2 -6.24 12.88 -15.35
CA LEU A 2 -5.64 11.64 -15.83
C LEU A 2 -6.59 11.02 -16.87
N GLY A 3 -6.05 10.62 -18.01
CA GLY A 3 -6.82 9.96 -19.07
C GLY A 3 -7.37 8.60 -18.62
N PRO A 4 -8.28 7.99 -19.41
CA PRO A 4 -8.85 6.69 -19.07
C PRO A 4 -7.74 5.64 -18.95
N ALA A 5 -7.90 4.74 -17.97
CA ALA A 5 -6.98 3.63 -17.81
C ALA A 5 -6.92 2.79 -19.10
N PRO A 6 -5.73 2.33 -19.52
CA PRO A 6 -5.59 1.37 -20.62
C PRO A 6 -6.54 0.19 -20.45
N SER A 7 -7.17 -0.26 -21.53
CA SER A 7 -8.22 -1.29 -21.50
C SER A 7 -7.77 -2.63 -20.90
N CYS A 8 -6.47 -2.94 -20.95
CA CYS A 8 -5.88 -4.13 -20.31
C CYS A 8 -5.85 -4.05 -18.78
N LEU A 9 -5.98 -2.86 -18.18
CA LEU A 9 -5.95 -2.64 -16.74
C LEU A 9 -7.36 -2.55 -16.14
N LEU A 10 -8.41 -2.50 -16.94
CA LEU A 10 -9.79 -2.41 -16.47
C LEU A 10 -10.20 -3.56 -15.52
N PRO A 11 -9.88 -4.84 -15.81
CA PRO A 11 -10.24 -5.93 -14.89
C PRO A 11 -9.54 -5.82 -13.54
N LEU A 12 -8.28 -5.38 -13.54
CA LEU A 12 -7.49 -5.16 -12.32
C LEU A 12 -8.01 -3.96 -11.52
N VAL A 13 -8.48 -2.92 -12.22
CA VAL A 13 -9.10 -1.73 -11.60
C VAL A 13 -10.44 -2.09 -10.97
N GLU A 14 -11.25 -2.96 -11.60
CA GLU A 14 -12.55 -3.42 -11.10
C GLU A 14 -12.40 -4.35 -9.89
N GLU A 15 -11.53 -5.36 -9.96
CA GLU A 15 -11.22 -6.25 -8.84
C GLU A 15 -10.72 -5.45 -7.63
N TYR A 16 -9.85 -4.47 -7.88
CA TYR A 16 -9.37 -3.58 -6.83
C TYR A 16 -10.44 -2.64 -6.29
N ALA A 17 -11.31 -2.07 -7.13
CA ALA A 17 -12.39 -1.20 -6.67
C ALA A 17 -13.36 -1.96 -5.75
N ALA A 18 -13.60 -3.24 -6.04
CA ALA A 18 -14.35 -4.13 -5.17
C ALA A 18 -13.66 -4.29 -3.80
N LEU A 19 -12.34 -4.55 -3.77
CA LEU A 19 -11.56 -4.68 -2.54
C LEU A 19 -11.51 -3.37 -1.72
N VAL A 20 -11.43 -2.21 -2.37
CA VAL A 20 -11.44 -0.90 -1.69
C VAL A 20 -12.82 -0.55 -1.14
N SER A 21 -13.90 -1.00 -1.78
CA SER A 21 -15.26 -0.71 -1.34
C SER A 21 -15.61 -1.34 0.01
N ASP A 22 -14.89 -2.38 0.43
CA ASP A 22 -15.16 -3.14 1.65
C ASP A 22 -14.47 -2.62 2.93
N SER A 23 -13.64 -1.57 2.85
CA SER A 23 -12.92 -1.06 4.04
C SER A 23 -12.98 0.47 4.16
N ARG A 24 -14.13 0.99 4.55
CA ARG A 24 -14.27 2.43 4.86
C ARG A 24 -13.45 2.90 6.05
N ASP A 25 -13.01 1.98 6.92
CA ASP A 25 -12.08 2.31 8.01
C ASP A 25 -11.28 1.06 8.41
N PRO A 26 -10.08 0.84 7.83
CA PRO A 26 -9.21 -0.26 8.22
C PRO A 26 -8.80 -0.12 9.69
N ASN A 27 -8.66 -1.23 10.40
CA ASN A 27 -8.03 -1.21 11.72
C ASN A 27 -6.52 -0.99 11.54
N TRP A 28 -6.10 0.27 11.57
CA TRP A 28 -4.73 0.71 11.31
C TRP A 28 -3.71 0.16 12.31
N GLU A 29 -4.09 0.04 13.58
CA GLU A 29 -3.24 -0.52 14.64
C GLU A 29 -2.97 -2.00 14.40
N LEU A 30 -4.00 -2.75 13.98
CA LEU A 30 -3.85 -4.16 13.61
C LEU A 30 -2.98 -4.34 12.37
N ILE A 31 -3.05 -3.42 11.40
CA ILE A 31 -2.22 -3.45 10.20
C ILE A 31 -0.76 -3.20 10.57
N GLU A 32 -0.47 -2.20 11.39
CA GLU A 32 0.88 -1.89 11.86
C GLU A 32 1.49 -3.08 12.62
N ALA A 33 0.74 -3.68 13.53
CA ALA A 33 1.17 -4.88 14.26
C ALA A 33 1.50 -6.05 13.31
N LYS A 34 0.66 -6.30 12.29
CA LYS A 34 0.91 -7.35 11.30
C LYS A 34 2.15 -7.10 10.45
N LEU A 35 2.43 -5.85 10.08
CA LEU A 35 3.64 -5.50 9.33
C LEU A 35 4.89 -5.85 10.14
N ILE A 36 4.89 -5.58 11.43
CA ILE A 36 6.01 -5.89 12.33
C ILE A 36 6.11 -7.40 12.58
N ASP A 37 5.01 -8.04 12.98
CA ASP A 37 5.03 -9.42 13.48
C ASP A 37 5.13 -10.48 12.35
N HIS A 38 4.57 -10.20 11.16
CA HIS A 38 4.47 -11.18 10.08
C HIS A 38 5.32 -10.85 8.85
N HIS A 39 5.77 -9.60 8.72
CA HIS A 39 6.49 -9.14 7.52
C HIS A 39 7.86 -8.52 7.86
N GLU A 40 8.32 -8.65 9.10
CA GLU A 40 9.65 -8.21 9.56
C GLU A 40 9.91 -6.71 9.36
N TRP A 41 8.86 -5.89 9.29
CA TRP A 41 9.02 -4.44 9.20
C TRP A 41 9.56 -3.89 10.53
N THR A 42 10.47 -2.92 10.44
CA THR A 42 10.79 -2.12 11.63
C THR A 42 9.55 -1.34 12.09
N PRO A 43 9.39 -1.09 13.40
CA PRO A 43 8.26 -0.31 13.90
C PRO A 43 8.13 1.06 13.21
N ASP A 44 9.24 1.75 12.98
CA ASP A 44 9.26 3.06 12.33
C ASP A 44 8.83 2.99 10.85
N ALA A 45 9.21 1.92 10.14
CA ALA A 45 8.78 1.68 8.77
C ALA A 45 7.29 1.37 8.68
N ALA A 46 6.80 0.48 9.54
CA ALA A 46 5.38 0.12 9.60
C ALA A 46 4.53 1.35 9.94
N HIS A 47 4.93 2.13 10.94
CA HIS A 47 4.27 3.36 11.34
C HIS A 47 4.22 4.39 10.20
N SER A 48 5.36 4.60 9.53
CA SER A 48 5.47 5.54 8.42
C SER A 48 4.58 5.12 7.24
N LEU A 49 4.56 3.83 6.89
CA LEU A 49 3.71 3.31 5.82
C LEU A 49 2.22 3.51 6.13
N VAL A 50 1.79 3.16 7.35
CA VAL A 50 0.41 3.34 7.81
C VAL A 50 0.01 4.80 7.82
N LYS A 51 0.89 5.69 8.31
CA LYS A 51 0.67 7.15 8.29
C LYS A 51 0.47 7.67 6.86
N MET A 52 1.30 7.24 5.91
CA MET A 52 1.19 7.64 4.52
C MET A 52 -0.09 7.10 3.87
N ALA A 53 -0.45 5.84 4.14
CA ALA A 53 -1.69 5.23 3.66
C ALA A 53 -2.94 5.92 4.23
N LYS A 54 -2.90 6.41 5.48
CA LYS A 54 -3.99 7.21 6.08
C LYS A 54 -4.09 8.60 5.47
N GLN A 55 -2.96 9.25 5.24
CA GLN A 55 -2.90 10.63 4.76
C GLN A 55 -3.22 10.76 3.27
N TYR A 56 -2.69 9.84 2.47
CA TYR A 56 -2.83 9.86 1.02
C TYR A 56 -3.81 8.80 0.52
N GLY A 57 -4.33 7.93 1.38
CA GLY A 57 -5.21 6.84 0.96
C GLY A 57 -4.44 5.68 0.32
N TRP A 58 -5.17 4.58 0.09
CA TRP A 58 -4.64 3.31 -0.40
C TRP A 58 -3.96 3.41 -1.80
N PHE A 59 -4.21 4.48 -2.58
CA PHE A 59 -3.49 4.69 -3.85
C PHE A 59 -1.98 4.93 -3.65
N PHE A 60 -1.56 5.49 -2.52
CA PHE A 60 -0.15 5.70 -2.21
C PHE A 60 0.62 4.38 -2.17
N LEU A 61 0.01 3.34 -1.58
CA LEU A 61 0.62 2.02 -1.46
C LEU A 61 0.86 1.37 -2.82
N ARG A 62 0.03 1.66 -3.83
CA ARG A 62 0.28 1.22 -5.21
C ARG A 62 1.54 1.83 -5.80
N ASN A 63 1.75 3.12 -5.59
CA ASN A 63 2.93 3.81 -6.10
C ASN A 63 4.17 3.36 -5.34
N ALA A 64 4.06 3.12 -4.03
CA ALA A 64 5.14 2.56 -3.22
C ALA A 64 5.54 1.15 -3.69
N ALA A 65 4.57 0.26 -3.92
CA ALA A 65 4.83 -1.09 -4.43
C ALA A 65 5.45 -1.08 -5.85
N ALA A 66 4.94 -0.23 -6.76
CA ALA A 66 5.50 -0.09 -8.09
C ALA A 66 6.96 0.42 -8.06
N LEU A 67 7.28 1.33 -7.12
CA LEU A 67 8.63 1.83 -6.92
C LEU A 67 9.55 0.74 -6.35
N ALA A 68 9.10 0.00 -5.34
CA ALA A 68 9.83 -1.13 -4.76
C ALA A 68 10.22 -2.18 -5.82
N ILE A 69 9.25 -2.58 -6.66
CA ILE A 69 9.48 -3.50 -7.78
C ILE A 69 10.48 -2.92 -8.79
N ALA A 70 10.35 -1.63 -9.15
CA ALA A 70 11.26 -0.99 -10.09
C ALA A 70 12.69 -0.84 -9.54
N CYS A 71 12.85 -0.80 -8.22
CA CYS A 71 14.12 -0.68 -7.52
C CYS A 71 14.74 -2.02 -7.12
N ASP A 72 14.08 -3.15 -7.40
CA ASP A 72 14.47 -4.49 -6.93
C ASP A 72 14.70 -4.53 -5.40
N HIS A 73 13.93 -3.73 -4.66
CA HIS A 73 14.03 -3.57 -3.22
C HIS A 73 12.72 -4.07 -2.60
N GLU A 74 12.75 -5.30 -2.08
CA GLU A 74 11.61 -5.90 -1.37
C GLU A 74 11.65 -5.66 0.14
N ASP A 75 12.80 -5.22 0.67
CA ASP A 75 13.01 -5.16 2.12
C ASP A 75 12.36 -3.95 2.79
N ALA A 76 11.79 -4.22 3.96
CA ALA A 76 11.15 -3.26 4.85
C ALA A 76 12.14 -2.41 5.67
N ASP A 77 13.44 -2.52 5.36
CA ASP A 77 14.49 -1.79 6.06
C ASP A 77 14.63 -0.38 5.47
N LEU A 78 14.13 0.62 6.18
CA LEU A 78 14.20 2.01 5.75
C LEU A 78 15.63 2.57 5.80
N GLY A 79 16.60 1.89 6.41
CA GLY A 79 18.01 2.31 6.43
C GLY A 79 18.28 3.72 6.95
N ILE A 80 17.34 4.31 7.70
CA ILE A 80 17.41 5.65 8.31
C ILE A 80 17.69 5.58 9.81
#